data_AF-A0A969HS44-F1
#
_entry.id   AF-A0A969HS44-F1
#
_cell.length_a   1.000
_cell.length_b   1.000
_cell.length_c   1.000
_cell.angle_alpha   90.00
_cell.angle_beta   90.00
_cell.angle_gamma   90.00
#
_symmetry.space_group_name_H-M   'P 1'
#
loop_
_entity.id
_entity.type
_entity.pdbx_description
1 polymer ?
#
loop_
_entity_poly.entity_id
_entity_poly.type
_entity_poly.pdbx_seq_one_letter_code
_entity_poly.pdbx_strand_id
1 'polypeptide(L)'
;MTELSEEKLPKCPNCQELVRPNVYIFRDRSFVNTRIQAQKERFENFLDQHRHQNILVLEIGSGPTIKTIRSLTRRLARELRSLHSPNQPL
;
A
#
# COMPACT_ATOMS: atom_id res chain seq x y z
N MET A 1 25.36 11.35 -24.73
CA MET A 1 24.14 11.30 -23.90
C MET A 1 22.98 11.20 -24.87
N THR A 2 22.35 10.04 -25.00
CA THR A 2 21.32 9.80 -26.02
C THR A 2 20.04 10.52 -25.60
N GLU A 3 19.56 11.49 -26.38
CA GLU A 3 18.28 12.15 -26.14
C GLU A 3 17.12 11.15 -26.26
N LEU A 4 16.20 11.18 -25.30
CA LEU A 4 14.90 10.52 -25.41
C LEU A 4 14.00 11.37 -26.31
N SER A 5 13.78 10.91 -27.55
CA SER A 5 12.74 11.45 -28.42
C SER A 5 11.38 10.85 -28.06
N GLU A 6 10.30 11.62 -28.25
CA GLU A 6 8.93 11.21 -27.94
C GLU A 6 8.50 9.92 -28.67
N GLU A 7 9.06 9.69 -29.86
CA GLU A 7 8.86 8.48 -30.66
C GLU A 7 9.31 7.19 -29.95
N LYS A 8 10.25 7.29 -28.99
CA LYS A 8 10.78 6.16 -28.23
C LYS A 8 10.02 5.91 -26.92
N LEU A 9 9.08 6.78 -26.56
CA LEU A 9 8.28 6.60 -25.37
C LEU A 9 7.18 5.55 -25.60
N PRO A 10 6.86 4.73 -24.59
CA PRO A 10 5.86 3.70 -24.74
C PRO A 10 4.48 4.33 -24.98
N LYS A 11 3.73 3.75 -25.92
CA LYS A 11 2.38 4.17 -26.31
C LYS A 11 1.37 3.07 -26.05
N CYS A 12 0.12 3.46 -25.81
CA CYS A 12 -0.98 2.54 -25.61
C CYS A 12 -1.28 1.81 -26.93
N PRO A 13 -1.33 0.46 -26.97
CA PRO A 13 -1.61 -0.26 -28.21
C PRO A 13 -3.02 0.02 -28.76
N ASN A 14 -3.95 0.47 -27.92
CA ASN A 14 -5.35 0.70 -28.29
C ASN A 14 -5.63 2.14 -28.75
N CYS A 15 -5.10 3.16 -28.05
CA CYS A 15 -5.38 4.58 -28.36
C CYS A 15 -4.15 5.39 -28.81
N GLN A 16 -2.95 4.79 -28.82
CA GLN A 16 -1.68 5.42 -29.21
C GLN A 16 -1.20 6.60 -28.34
N GLU A 17 -1.94 6.94 -27.27
CA GLU A 17 -1.51 7.90 -26.25
C GLU A 17 -0.29 7.40 -25.47
N LEU A 18 0.51 8.35 -24.95
CA LEU A 18 1.66 8.02 -24.10
C LEU A 18 1.22 7.29 -22.83
N VAL A 19 1.88 6.17 -22.52
CA VAL A 19 1.65 5.49 -21.23
C VAL A 19 2.60 6.03 -20.17
N ARG A 20 2.15 5.95 -18.93
CA ARG A 20 2.94 6.32 -17.75
C ARG A 20 3.00 5.16 -16.77
N PRO A 21 3.97 5.15 -15.85
CA PRO A 21 3.95 4.24 -14.72
C PRO A 21 2.64 4.36 -13.93
N ASN A 22 2.12 3.21 -13.47
CA ASN A 22 0.93 3.14 -12.63
C ASN A 22 1.28 3.46 -11.17
N VAL A 23 1.70 4.70 -10.92
CA VAL A 23 1.97 5.25 -9.58
C VAL A 23 0.81 6.14 -9.20
N TYR A 24 0.32 5.99 -7.96
CA TYR A 24 -0.77 6.81 -7.46
C TYR A 24 -0.31 8.25 -7.26
N ILE A 25 -0.92 9.18 -8.01
CA ILE A 25 -0.73 10.61 -7.88
C ILE A 25 -2.05 11.23 -7.39
N PHE A 26 -1.98 12.29 -6.60
CA PHE A 26 -3.17 12.95 -6.09
C PHE A 26 -4.09 13.41 -7.24
N ARG A 27 -5.39 13.11 -7.13
CA ARG A 27 -6.44 13.42 -8.14
C ARG A 27 -6.24 12.73 -9.50
N ASP A 28 -5.45 11.67 -9.54
CA ASP A 28 -5.24 10.87 -10.73
C ASP A 28 -6.45 9.97 -11.02
N ARG A 29 -7.21 10.31 -12.06
CA ARG A 29 -8.38 9.54 -12.53
C ARG A 29 -8.00 8.34 -13.39
N SER A 30 -6.75 8.27 -13.85
CA SER A 30 -6.26 7.22 -14.74
C SER A 30 -5.45 6.15 -14.00
N PHE A 31 -5.37 6.24 -12.66
CA PHE A 31 -4.71 5.23 -11.84
C PHE A 31 -5.47 3.89 -11.89
N VAL A 32 -4.77 2.83 -12.25
CA VAL A 32 -5.35 1.48 -12.31
C VAL A 32 -5.23 0.82 -10.95
N ASN A 33 -6.33 0.79 -10.20
CA ASN A 33 -6.34 0.38 -8.79
C ASN A 33 -6.58 -1.12 -8.55
N THR A 34 -6.93 -1.91 -9.57
CA THR A 34 -7.38 -3.31 -9.42
C THR A 34 -6.42 -4.16 -8.59
N ARG A 35 -5.11 -4.09 -8.88
CA ARG A 35 -4.09 -4.84 -8.13
C ARG A 35 -3.99 -4.39 -6.67
N ILE A 36 -4.05 -3.07 -6.42
CA ILE A 36 -3.95 -2.49 -5.09
C ILE A 36 -5.17 -2.88 -4.24
N GLN A 37 -6.36 -2.88 -4.83
CA GLN A 37 -7.59 -3.28 -4.15
C GLN A 37 -7.53 -4.75 -3.72
N ALA A 38 -7.12 -5.65 -4.60
CA ALA A 38 -6.94 -7.05 -4.25
C ALA A 38 -5.86 -7.28 -3.17
N GLN A 39 -4.80 -6.46 -3.14
CA GLN A 39 -3.79 -6.51 -2.08
C GLN A 39 -4.35 -6.03 -0.74
N LYS A 40 -5.16 -4.97 -0.75
CA LYS A 40 -5.82 -4.43 0.44
C LYS A 40 -6.76 -5.47 1.06
N GLU A 41 -7.59 -6.14 0.25
CA GLU A 41 -8.49 -7.19 0.72
C GLU A 41 -7.74 -8.35 1.37
N ARG A 42 -6.64 -8.81 0.77
CA ARG A 42 -5.80 -9.87 1.38
C ARG A 42 -5.19 -9.42 2.71
N PHE A 43 -4.77 -8.17 2.80
CA PHE A 43 -4.23 -7.61 4.03
C PHE A 43 -5.28 -7.52 5.14
N GLU A 44 -6.48 -7.04 4.82
CA GLU A 44 -7.60 -6.96 5.76
C GLU A 44 -8.03 -8.36 6.23
N ASN A 45 -8.17 -9.30 5.30
CA ASN A 45 -8.48 -10.71 5.63
C ASN A 45 -7.43 -11.33 6.55
N PHE A 46 -6.14 -11.07 6.32
CA PHE A 46 -5.07 -11.55 7.19
C PHE A 46 -5.22 -11.01 8.62
N LEU A 47 -5.51 -9.72 8.78
CA LEU A 47 -5.73 -9.12 10.10
C LEU A 47 -6.95 -9.73 10.80
N ASP A 48 -8.05 -9.90 10.09
CA ASP A 48 -9.29 -10.45 10.65
C ASP A 48 -9.12 -11.91 11.10
N GLN A 49 -8.35 -12.71 10.35
CA GLN A 49 -8.03 -14.09 10.69
C GLN A 49 -7.19 -14.20 11.97
N HIS A 50 -6.34 -13.22 12.25
CA HIS A 50 -5.39 -13.26 13.37
C HIS A 50 -5.74 -12.27 14.50
N ARG A 51 -6.94 -11.67 14.47
CA ARG A 51 -7.34 -10.57 15.37
C ARG A 51 -7.26 -10.88 16.88
N HIS A 52 -7.29 -12.15 17.25
CA HIS A 52 -7.23 -12.64 18.65
C HIS A 52 -5.88 -13.26 19.02
N GLN A 53 -4.86 -13.07 18.17
CA GLN A 53 -3.51 -13.59 18.39
C GLN A 53 -2.54 -12.45 18.66
N ASN A 54 -1.42 -12.77 19.30
CA ASN A 54 -0.33 -11.82 19.49
C ASN A 54 0.36 -11.51 18.15
N ILE A 55 0.07 -10.34 17.56
CA ILE A 55 0.67 -9.90 16.30
C ILE A 55 1.83 -8.93 16.57
N LEU A 56 3.02 -9.26 16.02
CA LEU A 56 4.15 -8.34 15.94
C LEU A 56 4.04 -7.47 14.67
N VAL A 57 4.08 -6.15 14.83
CA VAL A 57 4.12 -5.20 13.69
C VAL A 57 5.54 -4.65 13.55
N LEU A 58 6.19 -4.95 12.42
CA LEU A 58 7.55 -4.50 12.09
C LEU A 58 7.51 -3.41 11.01
N GLU A 59 8.04 -2.22 11.31
CA GLU A 59 8.18 -1.11 10.36
C GLU A 59 9.64 -0.98 9.92
N ILE A 60 9.91 -1.07 8.62
CA ILE A 60 11.27 -0.97 8.05
C ILE A 60 11.28 0.10 6.97
N GLY A 61 12.23 1.05 7.05
CA GLY A 61 12.51 1.98 5.95
C GLY A 61 11.41 3.01 5.63
N SER A 62 10.39 3.17 6.48
CA SER A 62 9.34 4.20 6.31
C SER A 62 9.88 5.58 6.71
N GLY A 63 10.59 6.23 5.78
CA GLY A 63 11.16 7.57 5.97
C GLY A 63 10.13 8.65 6.37
N PRO A 64 10.60 9.85 6.75
CA PRO A 64 9.74 10.86 7.39
C PRO A 64 8.81 11.61 6.43
N THR A 65 9.09 11.59 5.13
CA THR A 65 8.45 12.43 4.11
C THR A 65 6.99 12.04 3.85
N ILE A 66 6.72 10.76 3.62
CA ILE A 66 5.38 10.24 3.38
C ILE A 66 5.02 9.27 4.51
N LYS A 67 4.15 9.73 5.41
CA LYS A 67 3.89 9.06 6.70
C LYS A 67 2.82 7.97 6.62
N THR A 68 2.41 7.54 5.42
CA THR A 68 1.28 6.60 5.25
C THR A 68 1.52 5.28 5.96
N ILE A 69 2.73 4.69 5.83
CA ILE A 69 3.10 3.45 6.51
C ILE A 69 3.12 3.66 8.02
N ARG A 70 3.79 4.72 8.50
CA ARG A 70 3.82 5.04 9.95
C ARG A 70 2.44 5.30 10.56
N SER A 71 1.51 5.88 9.81
CA SER A 71 0.13 6.07 10.25
C SER A 71 -0.61 4.73 10.34
N LEU A 72 -0.40 3.84 9.37
CA LEU A 72 -0.96 2.49 9.37
C LEU A 72 -0.43 1.67 10.56
N THR A 73 0.88 1.57 10.74
CA THR A 73 1.50 0.78 11.82
C THR A 73 1.05 1.26 13.20
N ARG A 74 0.95 2.58 13.41
CA ARG A 74 0.42 3.17 14.65
C ARG A 74 -1.06 2.89 14.88
N ARG A 75 -1.86 2.79 13.80
CA ARG A 75 -3.27 2.40 13.90
C ARG A 75 -3.38 0.94 14.32
N LEU A 76 -2.70 0.04 13.61
CA LEU A 76 -2.70 -1.40 13.92
C LEU A 76 -2.22 -1.67 15.35
N ALA A 77 -1.12 -1.05 15.78
CA ALA A 77 -0.61 -1.25 17.13
C ALA A 77 -1.57 -0.75 18.22
N ARG A 78 -2.45 0.21 17.93
CA ARG A 78 -3.50 0.64 18.88
C ARG A 78 -4.66 -0.36 18.90
N GLU A 79 -5.16 -0.73 17.73
CA GLU A 79 -6.26 -1.69 17.57
C GLU A 79 -5.91 -3.04 18.21
N LEU A 80 -4.74 -3.60 17.90
CA LEU A 80 -4.29 -4.90 18.43
C LEU A 80 -4.10 -4.89 19.96
N ARG A 81 -3.67 -3.77 20.54
CA ARG A 81 -3.58 -3.61 22.00
C ARG A 81 -4.94 -3.56 22.67
N SER A 82 -5.93 -2.89 22.06
CA SER A 82 -7.28 -2.86 22.62
C SER A 82 -7.98 -4.22 22.61
N LEU A 83 -7.56 -5.12 21.72
CA LEU A 83 -8.11 -6.47 21.61
C LEU A 83 -7.52 -7.45 22.62
N HIS A 84 -6.32 -7.19 23.14
CA HIS A 84 -5.67 -8.03 24.15
C HIS A 84 -5.83 -7.41 25.54
N SER A 85 -6.70 -8.01 26.36
CA SER A 85 -6.82 -7.67 27.79
C SER A 85 -5.55 -8.11 28.55
N PRO A 86 -5.09 -7.40 29.58
CA PRO A 86 -3.83 -7.70 30.29
C PRO A 86 -3.79 -9.06 31.04
N ASN A 87 -4.86 -9.85 30.99
CA ASN A 87 -5.01 -11.13 31.70
C ASN A 87 -4.93 -12.38 30.81
N GLN A 88 -4.37 -12.29 29.60
CA GLN A 88 -4.18 -13.48 28.77
C GLN A 88 -2.86 -14.17 29.17
N PRO A 89 -2.88 -15.41 29.69
CA PRO A 89 -1.66 -16.10 30.07
C PRO A 89 -0.82 -16.40 28.83
N LEU A 90 0.51 -16.33 29.01
CA LEU A 90 1.51 -16.75 28.02
C LEU A 90 1.33 -18.24 27.67
#